data_AF-A0A2U2DCZ3-F1
#
_entry.id   AF-A0A2U2DCZ3-F1
#
_cell.length_a   1.000
_cell.length_b   1.000
_cell.length_c   1.000
_cell.angle_alpha   90.00
_cell.angle_beta   90.00
_cell.angle_gamma   90.00
#
_symmetry.space_group_name_H-M   'P 1'
#
loop_
_entity.id
_entity.type
_entity.pdbx_description
1 polymer ?
#
loop_
_entity_poly.entity_id
_entity_poly.type
_entity_poly.pdbx_seq_one_letter_code
_entity_poly.pdbx_strand_id
1 'polypeptide(L)'
;MTLLQTLTGTPVGHPVVADANQTKAIYEALMQPSEKLRQVDVVDFLQQQLALADHESCDVPAMPEHLEDWIGQGVGKVAEQYAAYLKERHAGAPRRFFAGRSHAMYFLQHVAPTKLVDGAWLYGMLPHWADYRFHGLIRTYLEELGDGDPALNHVSLYKKLVADVDCDPGYTLEDEYYLQGAIQLALGQHGTEFLPEVIGYNLGYEQLPLHLLITSFELNELGIDPYYFSLHVTIDNASTGHARKAAQSVLSLMPMGAERDDFYRRVIQGYKLNELGVCSTSIIKSFDLYQEVVAMLERKRTFGQHMHSDYCRLEGLTINEWLAKPEQIPGFLDALLNKGWIRRHEDPANSRFWKLIDGAGAPMFGVFSEYEKQLLWDWIAGDRLVEESAGVTSNAFRFQFRSKSAAQQELPSSVEQIDPDLQGLISALKRCAAGEKMSLLKDFMCPAMHATPAGLYATREFVKVMSENIKGLHE
;
A
#
# COMPACT_ATOMS: atom_id res chain seq x y z
N MET A 1 0.70 -48.77 -1.42
CA MET A 1 -0.28 -47.73 -1.80
C MET A 1 -1.23 -47.57 -0.63
N THR A 2 -1.02 -46.52 0.15
CA THR A 2 -1.80 -46.26 1.37
C THR A 2 -2.43 -44.88 1.17
N LEU A 3 -3.76 -44.83 1.12
CA LEU A 3 -4.54 -43.63 0.84
C LEU A 3 -4.43 -42.62 1.99
N LEU A 4 -4.14 -41.37 1.65
CA LEU A 4 -4.31 -40.20 2.51
C LEU A 4 -5.80 -39.84 2.55
N GLN A 5 -6.41 -39.90 3.74
CA GLN A 5 -7.72 -39.34 4.02
C GLN A 5 -7.57 -37.87 4.41
N THR A 6 -8.23 -36.98 3.67
CA THR A 6 -8.42 -35.58 4.02
C THR A 6 -9.52 -35.45 5.09
N LEU A 7 -9.19 -34.83 6.22
CA LEU A 7 -10.14 -34.52 7.29
C LEU A 7 -10.77 -33.15 7.02
N THR A 8 -12.08 -33.12 6.80
CA THR A 8 -12.89 -31.89 6.74
C THR A 8 -13.57 -31.67 8.10
N GLY A 9 -13.28 -30.54 8.74
CA GLY A 9 -13.98 -30.07 9.94
C GLY A 9 -14.75 -28.80 9.62
N THR A 10 -16.04 -28.77 9.93
CA THR A 10 -16.94 -27.62 9.74
C THR A 10 -17.21 -26.96 11.10
N PRO A 11 -17.09 -25.63 11.26
CA PRO A 11 -17.62 -24.93 12.43
C PRO A 11 -19.08 -24.46 12.19
N VAL A 12 -19.88 -24.42 13.27
CA VAL A 12 -21.30 -24.04 13.27
C VAL A 12 -21.56 -22.86 14.24
N GLY A 13 -22.26 -21.82 13.76
CA GLY A 13 -22.94 -20.71 14.48
C GLY A 13 -22.12 -19.41 14.60
N HIS A 14 -22.56 -18.17 14.32
CA HIS A 14 -23.87 -17.48 14.11
C HIS A 14 -23.64 -16.22 13.19
N PRO A 15 -24.67 -15.49 12.72
CA PRO A 15 -24.60 -14.75 11.44
C PRO A 15 -24.01 -13.34 11.55
N VAL A 16 -23.05 -13.03 10.68
CA VAL A 16 -23.00 -11.95 9.66
C VAL A 16 -21.81 -12.37 8.79
N VAL A 17 -22.08 -13.01 7.64
CA VAL A 17 -21.04 -13.49 6.72
C VAL A 17 -21.18 -12.69 5.44
N ALA A 18 -20.38 -11.64 5.31
CA ALA A 18 -19.75 -11.38 4.02
C ALA A 18 -18.69 -12.48 3.87
N ASP A 19 -18.69 -13.20 2.76
CA ASP A 19 -17.87 -14.38 2.54
C ASP A 19 -16.38 -14.03 2.65
N ALA A 20 -15.71 -14.54 3.67
CA ALA A 20 -14.44 -14.02 4.20
C ALA A 20 -13.20 -14.17 3.29
N ASN A 21 -13.38 -14.45 1.99
CA ASN A 21 -12.31 -14.55 0.99
C ASN A 21 -12.65 -13.89 -0.37
N GLN A 22 -13.78 -13.18 -0.48
CA GLN A 22 -14.21 -12.64 -1.77
C GLN A 22 -13.35 -11.46 -2.24
N THR A 23 -12.93 -10.59 -1.33
CA THR A 23 -12.21 -9.36 -1.67
C THR A 23 -10.80 -9.65 -2.17
N LYS A 24 -10.07 -10.50 -1.45
CA LYS A 24 -8.73 -10.93 -1.82
C LYS A 24 -8.75 -11.69 -3.14
N ALA A 25 -9.74 -12.56 -3.36
CA ALA A 25 -9.88 -13.28 -4.63
C ALA A 25 -10.05 -12.32 -5.81
N ILE A 26 -10.85 -11.25 -5.65
CA ILE A 26 -11.01 -10.19 -6.64
C ILE A 26 -9.70 -9.44 -6.89
N TYR A 27 -9.04 -9.01 -5.82
CA TYR A 27 -7.73 -8.35 -5.89
C TYR A 27 -6.71 -9.18 -6.67
N GLU A 28 -6.54 -10.46 -6.29
CA GLU A 28 -5.61 -11.37 -6.95
C GLU A 28 -5.99 -11.67 -8.40
N ALA A 29 -7.28 -11.78 -8.71
CA ALA A 29 -7.75 -12.00 -10.07
C ALA A 29 -7.43 -10.81 -10.99
N LEU A 30 -7.64 -9.57 -10.49
CA LEU A 30 -7.37 -8.33 -11.22
C LEU A 30 -5.88 -8.02 -11.37
N MET A 31 -5.04 -8.59 -10.52
CA MET A 31 -3.57 -8.53 -10.64
C MET A 31 -2.99 -9.61 -11.56
N GLN A 32 -3.82 -10.39 -12.27
CA GLN A 32 -3.35 -11.44 -13.19
C GLN A 32 -3.91 -11.33 -14.63
N PRO A 33 -3.19 -11.81 -15.66
CA PRO A 33 -3.46 -11.42 -17.05
C PRO A 33 -4.70 -11.98 -17.76
N SER A 34 -5.45 -12.99 -17.26
CA SER A 34 -6.77 -13.34 -17.88
C SER A 34 -7.55 -14.52 -17.28
N GLU A 35 -6.92 -15.59 -16.78
CA GLU A 35 -7.68 -16.82 -16.46
C GLU A 35 -8.48 -16.72 -15.15
N LYS A 36 -7.93 -16.04 -14.14
CA LYS A 36 -8.59 -15.82 -12.85
C LYS A 36 -9.71 -14.78 -12.91
N LEU A 37 -9.65 -13.82 -13.83
CA LEU A 37 -10.70 -12.81 -14.04
C LEU A 37 -12.06 -13.43 -14.37
N ARG A 38 -12.08 -14.61 -15.00
CA ARG A 38 -13.33 -15.33 -15.33
C ARG A 38 -14.01 -15.98 -14.13
N GLN A 39 -13.36 -15.98 -12.96
CA GLN A 39 -13.81 -16.67 -11.75
C GLN A 39 -14.40 -15.70 -10.72
N VAL A 40 -14.38 -14.39 -11.00
CA VAL A 40 -14.88 -13.35 -10.10
C VAL A 40 -15.88 -12.45 -10.83
N ASP A 41 -16.89 -11.97 -10.11
CA ASP A 41 -17.84 -10.97 -10.63
C ASP A 41 -17.46 -9.58 -10.11
N VAL A 42 -16.70 -8.85 -10.93
CA VAL A 42 -16.17 -7.52 -10.57
C VAL A 42 -17.28 -6.47 -10.55
N VAL A 43 -18.31 -6.62 -11.39
CA VAL A 43 -19.43 -5.67 -11.47
C VAL A 43 -20.34 -5.82 -10.26
N ASP A 44 -20.71 -7.05 -9.90
CA ASP A 44 -21.47 -7.32 -8.67
C ASP A 44 -20.71 -6.84 -7.43
N PHE A 45 -19.40 -7.07 -7.36
CA PHE A 45 -18.57 -6.53 -6.29
C PHE A 45 -18.63 -5.00 -6.19
N LEU A 46 -18.45 -4.27 -7.30
CA LEU A 46 -18.54 -2.80 -7.30
C LEU A 46 -19.93 -2.31 -6.88
N GLN A 47 -21.00 -2.97 -7.35
CA GLN A 47 -22.37 -2.64 -6.96
C GLN A 47 -22.61 -2.84 -5.46
N GLN A 48 -22.07 -3.91 -4.88
CA GLN A 48 -22.12 -4.14 -3.44
C GLN A 48 -21.35 -3.07 -2.66
N GLN A 49 -20.15 -2.69 -3.13
CA GLN A 49 -19.38 -1.62 -2.48
C GLN A 49 -20.07 -0.26 -2.60
N LEU A 50 -20.69 0.06 -3.73
CA LEU A 50 -21.47 1.29 -3.89
C LEU A 50 -22.69 1.32 -2.97
N ALA A 51 -23.37 0.18 -2.78
CA ALA A 51 -24.48 0.07 -1.84
C ALA A 51 -24.03 0.28 -0.39
N LEU A 52 -22.83 -0.18 -0.02
CA LEU A 52 -22.23 0.11 1.29
C LEU A 52 -21.85 1.59 1.42
N ALA A 53 -21.19 2.15 0.41
CA ALA A 53 -20.77 3.55 0.37
C ALA A 53 -21.94 4.53 0.45
N ASP A 54 -23.14 4.16 -0.01
CA ASP A 54 -24.33 5.00 0.11
C ASP A 54 -24.67 5.37 1.56
N HIS A 55 -24.29 4.53 2.51
CA HIS A 55 -24.48 4.76 3.95
C HIS A 55 -23.42 5.68 4.57
N GLU A 56 -22.31 5.94 3.89
CA GLU A 56 -21.26 6.81 4.38
C GLU A 56 -21.64 8.29 4.26
N SER A 57 -21.19 9.09 5.22
CA SER A 57 -21.31 10.55 5.14
C SER A 57 -20.15 11.13 4.34
N CYS A 58 -20.40 12.17 3.56
CA CYS A 58 -19.33 12.96 2.94
C CYS A 58 -19.62 14.45 3.09
N ASP A 59 -18.57 15.26 3.01
CA ASP A 59 -18.62 16.72 3.08
C ASP A 59 -18.44 17.37 1.69
N VAL A 60 -18.51 16.56 0.62
CA VAL A 60 -18.47 17.04 -0.76
C VAL A 60 -19.61 18.05 -0.98
N PRO A 61 -19.33 19.25 -1.53
CA PRO A 61 -20.35 20.26 -1.79
C PRO A 61 -21.53 19.73 -2.62
N ALA A 62 -22.73 20.25 -2.39
CA ALA A 62 -23.90 19.88 -3.19
C ALA A 62 -23.84 20.43 -4.63
N MET A 63 -23.01 21.45 -4.89
CA MET A 63 -22.83 22.07 -6.20
C MET A 63 -21.38 21.87 -6.66
N PRO A 64 -21.15 21.32 -7.87
CA PRO A 64 -19.82 20.97 -8.35
C PRO A 64 -18.93 22.21 -8.58
N GLU A 65 -19.53 23.36 -8.90
CA GLU A 65 -18.83 24.64 -8.99
C GLU A 65 -18.10 25.07 -7.71
N HIS A 66 -18.42 24.50 -6.53
CA HIS A 66 -17.72 24.80 -5.27
C HIS A 66 -16.57 23.83 -4.95
N LEU A 67 -16.26 22.86 -5.82
CA LEU A 67 -15.25 21.83 -5.56
C LEU A 67 -13.84 22.39 -5.37
N GLU A 68 -13.40 23.32 -6.23
CA GLU A 68 -12.04 23.89 -6.12
C GLU A 68 -11.86 24.64 -4.79
N ASP A 69 -12.86 25.42 -4.37
CA ASP A 69 -12.83 26.15 -3.09
C ASP A 69 -12.84 25.19 -1.89
N TRP A 70 -13.64 24.13 -1.95
CA TRP A 70 -13.71 23.11 -0.91
C TRP A 70 -12.38 22.37 -0.73
N ILE A 71 -11.72 21.97 -1.83
CA ILE A 71 -10.37 21.38 -1.81
C ILE A 71 -9.36 22.35 -1.18
N GLY A 72 -9.40 23.63 -1.57
CA GLY A 72 -8.53 24.66 -1.01
C GLY A 72 -8.69 24.80 0.51
N GLN A 73 -9.93 24.77 1.01
CA GLN A 73 -10.22 24.79 2.45
C GLN A 73 -9.74 23.51 3.15
N GLY A 74 -9.89 22.35 2.52
CA GLY A 74 -9.40 21.06 3.05
C GLY A 74 -7.90 21.07 3.26
N VAL A 75 -7.13 21.49 2.26
CA VAL A 75 -5.66 21.64 2.37
C VAL A 75 -5.26 22.63 3.45
N GLY A 76 -5.98 23.75 3.58
CA GLY A 76 -5.75 24.72 4.66
C GLY A 76 -5.90 24.09 6.05
N LYS A 77 -6.97 23.32 6.28
CA LYS A 77 -7.20 22.61 7.55
C LYS A 77 -6.10 21.59 7.85
N VAL A 78 -5.69 20.81 6.85
CA VAL A 78 -4.61 19.81 6.99
C VAL A 78 -3.29 20.50 7.34
N ALA A 79 -2.98 21.63 6.71
CA ALA A 79 -1.77 22.41 7.01
C ALA A 79 -1.77 22.94 8.46
N GLU A 80 -2.91 23.46 8.94
CA GLU A 80 -3.05 23.90 10.33
C GLU A 80 -2.86 22.76 11.33
N GLN A 81 -3.49 21.61 11.08
CA GLN A 81 -3.37 20.41 11.92
C GLN A 81 -1.94 19.89 11.96
N TYR A 82 -1.24 19.88 10.81
CA TYR A 82 0.14 19.45 10.75
C TYR A 82 1.09 20.44 11.44
N ALA A 83 0.85 21.75 11.31
CA ALA A 83 1.61 22.76 12.05
C ALA A 83 1.44 22.61 13.58
N ALA A 84 0.23 22.30 14.04
CA ALA A 84 -0.03 21.98 15.45
C ALA A 84 0.73 20.73 15.90
N TYR A 85 0.70 19.65 15.10
CA TYR A 85 1.49 18.45 15.36
C TYR A 85 3.00 18.75 15.47
N LEU A 86 3.57 19.50 14.53
CA LEU A 86 4.99 19.87 14.59
C LEU A 86 5.33 20.69 15.84
N LYS A 87 4.44 21.60 16.27
CA LYS A 87 4.61 22.37 17.50
C LYS A 87 4.63 21.47 18.74
N GLU A 88 3.76 20.47 18.81
CA GLU A 88 3.75 19.45 19.88
C GLU A 88 5.06 18.65 19.88
N ARG A 89 5.52 18.19 18.71
CA ARG A 89 6.79 17.45 18.58
C ARG A 89 7.99 18.30 19.01
N HIS A 90 8.03 19.58 18.64
CA HIS A 90 9.06 20.51 19.11
C HIS A 90 9.04 20.73 20.62
N ALA A 91 7.87 20.63 21.26
CA ALA A 91 7.73 20.71 22.71
C ALA A 91 8.09 19.41 23.45
N GLY A 92 8.53 18.37 22.73
CA GLY A 92 8.93 17.08 23.30
C GLY A 92 7.79 16.05 23.40
N ALA A 93 6.66 16.27 22.73
CA ALA A 93 5.62 15.25 22.65
C ALA A 93 6.13 14.00 21.90
N PRO A 94 5.68 12.79 22.29
CA PRO A 94 6.04 11.56 21.59
C PRO A 94 5.47 11.54 20.17
N ARG A 95 5.93 10.56 19.38
CA ARG A 95 5.30 10.21 18.09
C ARG A 95 3.80 9.95 18.28
N ARG A 96 3.00 10.36 17.31
CA ARG A 96 1.54 10.20 17.30
C ARG A 96 1.12 8.88 16.68
N PHE A 97 1.83 8.39 15.66
CA PHE A 97 1.44 7.17 14.95
C PHE A 97 2.27 5.97 15.38
N PHE A 98 3.59 6.05 15.29
CA PHE A 98 4.43 4.87 15.47
C PHE A 98 5.13 4.87 16.82
N ALA A 99 4.80 3.89 17.67
CA ALA A 99 5.47 3.71 18.96
C ALA A 99 6.96 3.35 18.78
N GLY A 100 7.28 2.54 17.78
CA GLY A 100 8.63 2.07 17.47
C GLY A 100 8.74 1.62 16.01
N ARG A 101 9.90 1.05 15.65
CA ARG A 101 10.19 0.66 14.27
C ARG A 101 9.34 -0.53 13.83
N SER A 102 9.09 -1.50 14.70
CA SER A 102 8.20 -2.63 14.40
C SER A 102 6.77 -2.19 14.09
N HIS A 103 6.25 -1.19 14.81
CA HIS A 103 4.94 -0.61 14.54
C HIS A 103 4.90 0.02 13.13
N ALA A 104 5.90 0.81 12.76
CA ALA A 104 5.98 1.35 11.40
C ALA A 104 6.03 0.26 10.32
N MET A 105 6.81 -0.81 10.55
CA MET A 105 6.88 -1.96 9.63
C MET A 105 5.55 -2.71 9.53
N TYR A 106 4.83 -2.89 10.65
CA TYR A 106 3.48 -3.46 10.66
C TYR A 106 2.54 -2.64 9.77
N PHE A 107 2.55 -1.31 9.92
CA PHE A 107 1.74 -0.44 9.06
C PHE A 107 2.08 -0.61 7.58
N LEU A 108 3.37 -0.61 7.21
CA LEU A 108 3.82 -0.81 5.83
C LEU A 108 3.39 -2.18 5.26
N GLN A 109 3.35 -3.22 6.09
CA GLN A 109 2.82 -4.52 5.67
C GLN A 109 1.33 -4.46 5.38
N HIS A 110 0.56 -3.94 6.32
CA HIS A 110 -0.89 -4.04 6.29
C HIS A 110 -1.54 -3.06 5.31
N VAL A 111 -0.89 -1.93 5.00
CA VAL A 111 -1.35 -1.00 3.96
C VAL A 111 -0.90 -1.41 2.55
N ALA A 112 -0.01 -2.41 2.42
CA ALA A 112 0.60 -2.80 1.15
C ALA A 112 -0.40 -3.14 0.04
N PRO A 113 -1.51 -3.89 0.27
CA PRO A 113 -2.45 -4.20 -0.80
C PRO A 113 -3.03 -2.94 -1.47
N THR A 114 -3.22 -1.85 -0.73
CA THR A 114 -3.70 -0.58 -1.29
C THR A 114 -2.58 0.14 -2.06
N LYS A 115 -1.36 0.17 -1.50
CA LYS A 115 -0.23 0.93 -2.06
C LYS A 115 0.47 0.23 -3.23
N LEU A 116 0.28 -1.07 -3.39
CA LEU A 116 0.81 -1.84 -4.51
C LEU A 116 -0.03 -1.70 -5.81
N VAL A 117 -1.17 -1.02 -5.74
CA VAL A 117 -2.06 -0.77 -6.89
C VAL A 117 -2.38 0.70 -7.06
N ASP A 118 -1.53 1.57 -6.52
CA ASP A 118 -1.70 3.02 -6.56
C ASP A 118 -1.89 3.54 -8.00
N GLY A 119 -2.87 4.42 -8.18
CA GLY A 119 -3.33 4.91 -9.47
C GLY A 119 -4.22 3.95 -10.28
N ALA A 120 -4.43 2.69 -9.87
CA ALA A 120 -5.09 1.68 -10.71
C ALA A 120 -6.51 2.05 -11.17
N TRP A 121 -7.26 2.84 -10.38
CA TRP A 121 -8.62 3.27 -10.73
C TRP A 121 -8.69 4.08 -12.03
N LEU A 122 -7.59 4.69 -12.46
CA LEU A 122 -7.52 5.49 -13.68
C LEU A 122 -7.08 4.71 -14.92
N TYR A 123 -6.68 3.44 -14.78
CA TYR A 123 -6.24 2.62 -15.91
C TYR A 123 -7.27 2.60 -17.05
N GLY A 124 -8.55 2.48 -16.72
CA GLY A 124 -9.67 2.49 -17.67
C GLY A 124 -9.86 3.79 -18.44
N MET A 125 -9.13 4.86 -18.09
CA MET A 125 -9.18 6.15 -18.80
C MET A 125 -8.27 6.20 -20.03
N LEU A 126 -7.25 5.33 -20.11
CA LEU A 126 -6.29 5.30 -21.22
C LEU A 126 -6.93 5.19 -22.63
N PRO A 127 -8.03 4.43 -22.86
CA PRO A 127 -8.70 4.41 -24.16
C PRO A 127 -9.21 5.78 -24.63
N HIS A 128 -9.40 6.73 -23.71
CA HIS A 128 -9.93 8.06 -23.99
C HIS A 128 -8.84 9.11 -24.30
N TRP A 129 -7.60 8.69 -24.55
CA TRP A 129 -6.45 9.58 -24.78
C TRP A 129 -6.66 10.67 -25.84
N ALA A 130 -7.50 10.43 -26.84
CA ALA A 130 -7.79 11.38 -27.91
C ALA A 130 -8.81 12.47 -27.51
N ASP A 131 -9.53 12.31 -26.40
CA ASP A 131 -10.50 13.28 -25.89
C ASP A 131 -9.87 14.14 -24.80
N TYR A 132 -9.71 15.44 -25.09
CA TYR A 132 -9.05 16.39 -24.19
C TYR A 132 -9.73 16.50 -22.81
N ARG A 133 -11.01 16.16 -22.69
CA ARG A 133 -11.74 16.20 -21.41
C ARG A 133 -11.20 15.16 -20.42
N PHE A 134 -10.57 14.08 -20.92
CA PHE A 134 -9.96 13.03 -20.10
C PHE A 134 -8.49 13.29 -19.77
N HIS A 135 -7.88 14.32 -20.35
CA HIS A 135 -6.44 14.58 -20.18
C HIS A 135 -6.03 14.81 -18.73
N GLY A 136 -6.90 15.42 -17.90
CA GLY A 136 -6.66 15.57 -16.46
C GLY A 136 -6.45 14.22 -15.76
N LEU A 137 -7.42 13.31 -15.91
CA LEU A 137 -7.39 11.95 -15.34
C LEU A 137 -6.22 11.12 -15.90
N ILE A 138 -5.99 11.16 -17.22
CA ILE A 138 -4.90 10.40 -17.84
C ILE A 138 -3.55 10.94 -17.38
N ARG A 139 -3.39 12.27 -17.24
CA ARG A 139 -2.16 12.88 -16.76
C ARG A 139 -1.87 12.49 -15.32
N THR A 140 -2.88 12.49 -14.44
CA THR A 140 -2.76 11.96 -13.08
C THR A 140 -2.23 10.52 -13.12
N TYR A 141 -2.88 9.63 -13.87
CA TYR A 141 -2.40 8.23 -13.99
C TYR A 141 -0.95 8.12 -14.47
N LEU A 142 -0.57 8.89 -15.49
CA LEU A 142 0.80 8.87 -15.99
C LEU A 142 1.81 9.40 -14.95
N GLU A 143 1.42 10.36 -14.09
CA GLU A 143 2.24 10.86 -12.97
C GLU A 143 2.39 9.78 -11.88
N GLU A 144 1.33 9.05 -11.53
CA GLU A 144 1.37 7.87 -10.62
C GLU A 144 2.33 6.78 -11.14
N LEU A 145 2.35 6.60 -12.45
CA LEU A 145 3.25 5.68 -13.15
C LEU A 145 4.69 6.22 -13.28
N GLY A 146 4.95 7.43 -12.76
CA GLY A 146 6.24 8.10 -12.76
C GLY A 146 6.69 8.59 -14.13
N ASP A 147 5.78 8.80 -15.07
CA ASP A 147 6.10 9.00 -16.50
C ASP A 147 6.95 7.87 -17.10
N GLY A 148 6.96 6.70 -16.44
CA GLY A 148 7.82 5.57 -16.74
C GLY A 148 9.26 5.71 -16.24
N ASP A 149 9.55 6.65 -15.35
CA ASP A 149 10.75 6.65 -14.52
C ASP A 149 10.52 5.77 -13.27
N PRO A 150 11.28 4.68 -13.07
CA PRO A 150 11.13 3.82 -11.88
C PRO A 150 11.40 4.55 -10.56
N ALA A 151 12.15 5.65 -10.55
CA ALA A 151 12.40 6.47 -9.37
C ALA A 151 11.21 7.39 -9.00
N LEU A 152 10.21 7.47 -9.88
CA LEU A 152 8.99 8.24 -9.66
C LEU A 152 7.73 7.37 -9.72
N ASN A 153 7.81 6.12 -10.19
CA ASN A 153 6.68 5.20 -10.22
C ASN A 153 6.27 4.78 -8.80
N HIS A 154 5.02 5.04 -8.43
CA HIS A 154 4.53 4.86 -7.07
C HIS A 154 4.66 3.41 -6.58
N VAL A 155 4.26 2.45 -7.41
CA VAL A 155 4.33 1.02 -7.08
C VAL A 155 5.79 0.54 -7.01
N SER A 156 6.68 1.00 -7.91
CA SER A 156 8.12 0.71 -7.82
C SER A 156 8.74 1.26 -6.54
N LEU A 157 8.39 2.49 -6.16
CA LEU A 157 8.85 3.11 -4.92
C LEU A 157 8.36 2.36 -3.69
N TYR A 158 7.09 1.94 -3.66
CA TYR A 158 6.54 1.17 -2.54
C TYR A 158 7.17 -0.21 -2.42
N LYS A 159 7.33 -0.94 -3.53
CA LYS A 159 8.03 -2.24 -3.57
C LYS A 159 9.46 -2.11 -3.06
N LYS A 160 10.15 -1.04 -3.48
CA LYS A 160 11.50 -0.74 -2.99
C LYS A 160 11.52 -0.47 -1.49
N LEU A 161 10.57 0.33 -0.98
CA LEU A 161 10.47 0.62 0.45
C LEU A 161 10.31 -0.67 1.26
N VAL A 162 9.35 -1.52 0.91
CA VAL A 162 9.09 -2.80 1.62
C VAL A 162 10.32 -3.72 1.57
N ALA A 163 11.00 -3.79 0.44
CA ALA A 163 12.22 -4.58 0.28
C ALA A 163 13.41 -4.01 1.08
N ASP A 164 13.60 -2.70 1.09
CA ASP A 164 14.71 -2.04 1.80
C ASP A 164 14.58 -2.19 3.33
N VAL A 165 13.36 -2.30 3.85
CA VAL A 165 13.11 -2.60 5.28
C VAL A 165 12.95 -4.10 5.57
N ASP A 166 12.99 -4.96 4.53
CA ASP A 166 12.74 -6.40 4.59
C ASP A 166 11.50 -6.76 5.44
N CYS A 167 10.39 -6.07 5.13
CA CYS A 167 9.12 -6.26 5.82
C CYS A 167 8.05 -6.85 4.90
N ASP A 168 8.39 -7.63 3.87
CA ASP A 168 7.36 -8.44 3.20
C ASP A 168 6.77 -9.41 4.23
N PRO A 169 5.43 -9.45 4.44
CA PRO A 169 4.86 -10.36 5.42
C PRO A 169 5.19 -11.83 5.11
N GLY A 170 5.37 -12.21 3.83
CA GLY A 170 5.60 -13.61 3.45
C GLY A 170 4.41 -14.53 3.73
N TYR A 171 3.27 -13.96 4.17
CA TYR A 171 1.99 -14.61 4.40
C TYR A 171 0.86 -13.74 3.84
N THR A 172 -0.31 -14.35 3.68
CA THR A 172 -1.54 -13.66 3.29
C THR A 172 -2.11 -12.87 4.47
N LEU A 173 -2.40 -11.59 4.26
CA LEU A 173 -3.15 -10.77 5.22
C LEU A 173 -4.64 -11.17 5.25
N GLU A 174 -5.36 -10.74 6.28
CA GLU A 174 -6.81 -10.89 6.35
C GLU A 174 -7.53 -10.16 5.19
N ASP A 175 -8.69 -10.66 4.78
CA ASP A 175 -9.42 -10.20 3.57
C ASP A 175 -9.72 -8.70 3.58
N GLU A 176 -9.99 -8.13 4.76
CA GLU A 176 -10.33 -6.71 4.94
C GLU A 176 -9.23 -5.73 4.45
N TYR A 177 -7.96 -6.14 4.50
CA TYR A 177 -6.84 -5.30 4.05
C TYR A 177 -6.78 -5.17 2.52
N TYR A 178 -7.46 -6.05 1.78
CA TYR A 178 -7.49 -6.03 0.32
C TYR A 178 -8.62 -5.15 -0.25
N LEU A 179 -9.56 -4.68 0.58
CA LEU A 179 -10.77 -4.01 0.09
C LEU A 179 -10.50 -2.77 -0.75
N GLN A 180 -9.70 -1.85 -0.22
CA GLN A 180 -9.36 -0.63 -0.96
C GLN A 180 -8.60 -0.93 -2.24
N GLY A 181 -7.63 -1.84 -2.21
CA GLY A 181 -6.92 -2.27 -3.42
C GLY A 181 -7.85 -2.92 -4.45
N ALA A 182 -8.80 -3.74 -4.01
CA ALA A 182 -9.77 -4.40 -4.90
C ALA A 182 -10.72 -3.39 -5.55
N ILE A 183 -11.19 -2.37 -4.81
CA ILE A 183 -12.00 -1.28 -5.36
C ILE A 183 -11.23 -0.52 -6.45
N GLN A 184 -9.97 -0.15 -6.20
CA GLN A 184 -9.14 0.57 -7.18
C GLN A 184 -8.97 -0.23 -8.48
N LEU A 185 -8.63 -1.51 -8.36
CA LEU A 185 -8.46 -2.40 -9.49
C LEU A 185 -9.78 -2.58 -10.27
N ALA A 186 -10.89 -2.77 -9.56
CA ALA A 186 -12.20 -2.98 -10.15
C ALA A 186 -12.68 -1.75 -10.94
N LEU A 187 -12.53 -0.56 -10.35
CA LEU A 187 -12.78 0.72 -11.00
C LEU A 187 -11.91 0.89 -12.26
N GLY A 188 -10.62 0.55 -12.18
CA GLY A 188 -9.71 0.60 -13.31
C GLY A 188 -10.13 -0.33 -14.47
N GLN A 189 -10.61 -1.53 -14.14
CA GLN A 189 -11.05 -2.52 -15.12
C GLN A 189 -12.38 -2.15 -15.80
N HIS A 190 -13.31 -1.52 -15.07
CA HIS A 190 -14.64 -1.15 -15.56
C HIS A 190 -14.85 0.37 -15.71
N GLY A 191 -13.77 1.13 -15.90
CA GLY A 191 -13.81 2.59 -15.80
C GLY A 191 -14.74 3.30 -16.80
N THR A 192 -15.02 2.72 -17.96
CA THR A 192 -16.01 3.31 -18.90
C THR A 192 -17.45 3.18 -18.39
N GLU A 193 -17.80 2.05 -17.77
CA GLU A 193 -19.16 1.77 -17.27
C GLU A 193 -19.45 2.54 -15.98
N PHE A 194 -18.44 2.66 -15.12
CA PHE A 194 -18.47 3.33 -13.83
C PHE A 194 -17.77 4.71 -13.88
N LEU A 195 -17.79 5.40 -15.03
CA LEU A 195 -17.04 6.64 -15.22
C LEU A 195 -17.31 7.71 -14.14
N PRO A 196 -18.57 8.03 -13.78
CA PRO A 196 -18.83 8.99 -12.70
C PRO A 196 -18.24 8.53 -11.36
N GLU A 197 -18.33 7.24 -11.04
CA GLU A 197 -17.77 6.67 -9.81
C GLU A 197 -16.23 6.73 -9.80
N VAL A 198 -15.56 6.47 -10.94
CA VAL A 198 -14.11 6.64 -11.07
C VAL A 198 -13.70 8.09 -10.81
N ILE A 199 -14.41 9.05 -11.39
CA ILE A 199 -14.16 10.48 -11.18
C ILE A 199 -14.35 10.85 -9.71
N GLY A 200 -15.40 10.32 -9.08
CA GLY A 200 -15.66 10.47 -7.65
C GLY A 200 -14.56 9.89 -6.78
N TYR A 201 -14.14 8.65 -7.04
CA TYR A 201 -13.08 7.99 -6.31
C TYR A 201 -11.78 8.79 -6.42
N ASN A 202 -11.43 9.24 -7.63
CA ASN A 202 -10.29 10.11 -7.89
C ASN A 202 -10.39 11.43 -7.09
N LEU A 203 -11.56 12.07 -7.04
CA LEU A 203 -11.76 13.29 -6.26
C LEU A 203 -11.45 13.09 -4.77
N GLY A 204 -11.80 11.92 -4.21
CA GLY A 204 -11.51 11.60 -2.81
C GLY A 204 -10.05 11.23 -2.56
N TYR A 205 -9.48 10.37 -3.41
CA TYR A 205 -8.13 9.84 -3.23
C TYR A 205 -7.05 10.93 -3.36
N GLU A 206 -7.25 11.88 -4.27
CA GLU A 206 -6.29 12.96 -4.56
C GLU A 206 -6.29 14.10 -3.52
N GLN A 207 -7.09 13.99 -2.46
CA GLN A 207 -7.01 14.92 -1.34
C GLN A 207 -5.85 14.56 -0.43
N LEU A 208 -4.96 15.52 -0.15
CA LEU A 208 -3.85 15.34 0.78
C LEU A 208 -4.36 15.03 2.21
N PRO A 209 -4.26 13.80 2.72
CA PRO A 209 -4.73 13.48 4.04
C PRO A 209 -3.62 13.76 5.08
N LEU A 210 -4.00 14.25 6.27
CA LEU A 210 -3.06 14.59 7.34
C LEU A 210 -2.10 13.44 7.68
N HIS A 211 -2.58 12.20 7.57
CA HIS A 211 -1.78 11.06 7.96
C HIS A 211 -0.50 10.92 7.11
N LEU A 212 -0.50 11.27 5.82
CA LEU A 212 0.69 11.14 4.98
C LEU A 212 1.82 12.03 5.50
N LEU A 213 1.51 13.26 5.91
CA LEU A 213 2.47 14.21 6.48
C LEU A 213 3.10 13.67 7.77
N ILE A 214 2.28 13.14 8.67
CA ILE A 214 2.75 12.59 9.95
C ILE A 214 3.53 11.29 9.73
N THR A 215 3.03 10.40 8.86
CA THR A 215 3.72 9.16 8.48
C THR A 215 5.09 9.45 7.89
N SER A 216 5.21 10.37 6.93
CA SER A 216 6.52 10.76 6.36
C SER A 216 7.47 11.28 7.42
N PHE A 217 7.00 12.14 8.33
CA PHE A 217 7.81 12.69 9.40
C PHE A 217 8.33 11.59 10.34
N GLU A 218 7.45 10.71 10.81
CA GLU A 218 7.81 9.69 11.79
C GLU A 218 8.59 8.51 11.19
N LEU A 219 8.39 8.17 9.91
CA LEU A 219 9.23 7.20 9.21
C LEU A 219 10.68 7.68 9.11
N ASN A 220 10.90 8.94 8.72
CA ASN A 220 12.24 9.53 8.69
C ASN A 220 12.91 9.48 10.08
N GLU A 221 12.16 9.79 11.14
CA GLU A 221 12.64 9.70 12.51
C GLU A 221 13.05 8.27 12.91
N LEU A 222 12.31 7.27 12.44
CA LEU A 222 12.57 5.84 12.66
C LEU A 222 13.63 5.25 11.71
N GLY A 223 14.28 6.08 10.89
CA GLY A 223 15.27 5.64 9.90
C GLY A 223 14.68 4.74 8.81
N ILE A 224 13.43 5.00 8.42
CA ILE A 224 12.75 4.36 7.28
C ILE A 224 12.57 5.43 6.21
N ASP A 225 12.87 5.09 4.95
CA ASP A 225 12.77 6.05 3.84
C ASP A 225 11.31 6.49 3.65
N PRO A 226 10.97 7.78 3.86
CA PRO A 226 9.61 8.27 3.75
C PRO A 226 9.21 8.61 2.31
N TYR A 227 10.09 8.41 1.31
CA TYR A 227 9.99 9.06 0.00
C TYR A 227 8.65 8.81 -0.69
N TYR A 228 8.16 7.56 -0.71
CA TYR A 228 6.85 7.20 -1.26
C TYR A 228 5.70 8.06 -0.69
N PHE A 229 5.65 8.23 0.63
CA PHE A 229 4.61 9.04 1.29
C PHE A 229 4.82 10.55 1.08
N SER A 230 6.08 11.00 1.01
CA SER A 230 6.40 12.42 0.81
C SER A 230 6.17 12.90 -0.62
N LEU A 231 6.19 11.99 -1.60
CA LEU A 231 5.94 12.29 -3.00
C LEU A 231 4.52 12.87 -3.16
N HIS A 232 3.52 12.18 -2.62
CA HIS A 232 2.10 12.57 -2.55
C HIS A 232 1.89 13.98 -1.96
N VAL A 233 2.68 14.37 -0.95
CA VAL A 233 2.63 15.74 -0.38
C VAL A 233 2.91 16.82 -1.43
N THR A 234 3.77 16.53 -2.41
CA THR A 234 4.17 17.48 -3.44
C THR A 234 3.22 17.47 -4.64
N ILE A 235 2.81 16.29 -5.10
CA ILE A 235 2.02 16.13 -6.33
C ILE A 235 0.51 16.33 -6.10
N ASP A 236 0.00 16.06 -4.89
CA ASP A 236 -1.44 16.17 -4.55
C ASP A 236 -1.81 17.57 -4.05
N ASN A 237 -1.10 18.61 -4.50
CA ASN A 237 -1.32 19.97 -4.04
C ASN A 237 -2.56 20.62 -4.69
N ALA A 238 -3.25 21.49 -3.95
CA ALA A 238 -4.45 22.20 -4.43
C ALA A 238 -4.19 23.30 -5.48
N SER A 239 -2.93 23.66 -5.78
CA SER A 239 -2.62 24.76 -6.70
C SER A 239 -2.59 24.30 -8.16
N THR A 240 -1.73 23.34 -8.47
CA THR A 240 -1.55 22.77 -9.81
C THR A 240 -1.45 21.24 -9.78
N GLY A 241 -1.56 20.65 -8.59
CA GLY A 241 -1.48 19.22 -8.35
C GLY A 241 -2.76 18.48 -8.67
N HIS A 242 -2.77 17.19 -8.30
CA HIS A 242 -3.84 16.26 -8.65
C HIS A 242 -5.20 16.63 -8.09
N ALA A 243 -5.27 17.13 -6.85
CA ALA A 243 -6.51 17.57 -6.22
C ALA A 243 -7.30 18.57 -7.10
N ARG A 244 -6.60 19.56 -7.66
CA ARG A 244 -7.24 20.54 -8.56
C ARG A 244 -7.66 19.92 -9.89
N LYS A 245 -6.80 19.08 -10.50
CA LYS A 245 -7.13 18.34 -11.74
C LYS A 245 -8.36 17.46 -11.55
N ALA A 246 -8.55 16.88 -10.36
CA ALA A 246 -9.72 16.07 -10.03
C ALA A 246 -11.01 16.89 -10.07
N ALA A 247 -11.06 18.06 -9.40
CA ALA A 247 -12.21 18.96 -9.46
C ALA A 247 -12.51 19.43 -10.90
N GLN A 248 -11.49 19.77 -11.67
CA GLN A 248 -11.63 20.15 -13.08
C GLN A 248 -12.16 19.02 -13.95
N SER A 249 -11.78 17.77 -13.66
CA SER A 249 -12.24 16.59 -14.39
C SER A 249 -13.72 16.34 -14.14
N VAL A 250 -14.21 16.56 -12.90
CA VAL A 250 -15.65 16.54 -12.60
C VAL A 250 -16.40 17.52 -13.49
N LEU A 251 -15.96 18.78 -13.55
CA LEU A 251 -16.62 19.82 -14.34
C LEU A 251 -16.52 19.57 -15.85
N SER A 252 -15.39 19.07 -16.35
CA SER A 252 -15.13 18.90 -17.78
C SER A 252 -15.87 17.70 -18.40
N LEU A 253 -16.14 16.66 -17.60
CA LEU A 253 -16.84 15.45 -18.05
C LEU A 253 -18.33 15.45 -17.71
N MET A 254 -18.80 16.45 -16.96
CA MET A 254 -20.20 16.60 -16.61
C MET A 254 -21.08 16.77 -17.85
N PRO A 255 -22.13 15.95 -18.03
CA PRO A 255 -23.03 16.09 -19.16
C PRO A 255 -23.90 17.35 -19.04
N MET A 256 -24.33 17.88 -20.19
CA MET A 256 -25.31 18.95 -20.24
C MET A 256 -26.73 18.38 -20.18
N GLY A 257 -27.64 19.07 -19.51
CA GLY A 257 -29.07 18.71 -19.48
C GLY A 257 -29.46 17.75 -18.36
N ALA A 258 -30.45 16.89 -18.63
CA ALA A 258 -31.16 16.13 -17.59
C ALA A 258 -30.31 15.08 -16.86
N GLU A 259 -29.20 14.63 -17.45
CA GLU A 259 -28.30 13.63 -16.85
C GLU A 259 -27.31 14.22 -15.84
N ARG A 260 -27.25 15.56 -15.72
CA ARG A 260 -26.29 16.27 -14.86
C ARG A 260 -26.39 15.86 -13.39
N ASP A 261 -27.60 15.80 -12.86
CA ASP A 261 -27.84 15.51 -11.44
C ASP A 261 -27.53 14.05 -11.11
N ASP A 262 -27.86 13.11 -12.01
CA ASP A 262 -27.53 11.70 -11.82
C ASP A 262 -26.02 11.44 -11.91
N PHE A 263 -25.35 12.09 -12.87
CA PHE A 263 -23.90 12.06 -12.99
C PHE A 263 -23.24 12.53 -11.70
N TYR A 264 -23.65 13.69 -11.17
CA TYR A 264 -23.04 14.23 -9.96
C TYR A 264 -23.36 13.39 -8.71
N ARG A 265 -24.57 12.82 -8.63
CA ARG A 265 -24.93 11.85 -7.60
C ARG A 265 -23.98 10.65 -7.61
N ARG A 266 -23.69 10.07 -8.79
CA ARG A 266 -22.75 8.95 -8.95
C ARG A 266 -21.30 9.35 -8.65
N VAL A 267 -20.88 10.59 -8.97
CA VAL A 267 -19.59 11.14 -8.52
C VAL A 267 -19.50 11.15 -7.00
N ILE A 268 -20.55 11.57 -6.31
CA ILE A 268 -20.57 11.54 -4.84
C ILE A 268 -20.54 10.11 -4.31
N GLN A 269 -21.22 9.15 -4.96
CA GLN A 269 -21.12 7.73 -4.58
C GLN A 269 -19.71 7.17 -4.76
N GLY A 270 -19.06 7.48 -5.89
CA GLY A 270 -17.67 7.13 -6.14
C GLY A 270 -16.71 7.72 -5.12
N TYR A 271 -16.93 8.97 -4.70
CA TYR A 271 -16.14 9.61 -3.65
C TYR A 271 -16.19 8.81 -2.35
N LYS A 272 -17.39 8.41 -1.92
CA LYS A 272 -17.61 7.68 -0.67
C LYS A 272 -16.96 6.29 -0.64
N LEU A 273 -16.61 5.70 -1.78
CA LEU A 273 -15.84 4.45 -1.81
C LEU A 273 -14.47 4.59 -1.11
N ASN A 274 -13.90 5.81 -1.01
CA ASN A 274 -12.68 6.06 -0.26
C ASN A 274 -12.83 5.83 1.26
N GLU A 275 -14.07 5.87 1.78
CA GLU A 275 -14.35 5.71 3.21
C GLU A 275 -14.51 4.24 3.62
N LEU A 276 -14.57 3.31 2.66
CA LEU A 276 -14.77 1.88 2.94
C LEU A 276 -13.48 1.19 3.42
N GLY A 277 -13.65 0.09 4.15
CA GLY A 277 -12.54 -0.76 4.58
C GLY A 277 -11.65 -0.16 5.66
N VAL A 278 -10.51 -0.82 5.91
CA VAL A 278 -9.61 -0.42 7.00
C VAL A 278 -8.73 0.74 6.53
N CYS A 279 -8.98 1.95 7.04
CA CYS A 279 -8.18 3.12 6.70
C CYS A 279 -6.79 3.09 7.36
N SER A 280 -5.83 3.83 6.79
CA SER A 280 -4.43 3.91 7.27
C SER A 280 -4.32 4.16 8.77
N THR A 281 -5.15 5.06 9.32
CA THR A 281 -5.10 5.38 10.76
C THR A 281 -5.67 4.29 11.66
N SER A 282 -6.58 3.46 11.15
CA SER A 282 -7.08 2.29 11.86
C SER A 282 -6.03 1.18 11.91
N ILE A 283 -5.30 0.95 10.80
CA ILE A 283 -4.15 0.03 10.76
C ILE A 283 -3.09 0.45 11.79
N ILE A 284 -2.77 1.75 11.85
CA ILE A 284 -1.81 2.27 12.85
C ILE A 284 -2.34 2.00 14.28
N LYS A 285 -3.63 2.22 14.54
CA LYS A 285 -4.19 2.02 15.88
C LYS A 285 -4.33 0.54 16.28
N SER A 286 -4.41 -0.38 15.32
CA SER A 286 -4.60 -1.81 15.60
C SER A 286 -3.33 -2.54 16.06
N PHE A 287 -2.16 -1.91 15.93
CA PHE A 287 -0.91 -2.54 16.31
C PHE A 287 -0.82 -2.78 17.82
N ASP A 288 -0.70 -4.06 18.20
CA ASP A 288 -0.31 -4.50 19.53
C ASP A 288 0.98 -5.32 19.45
N LEU A 289 2.04 -4.77 20.04
CA LEU A 289 3.37 -5.36 19.96
C LEU A 289 3.44 -6.78 20.56
N TYR A 290 2.71 -7.05 21.64
CA TYR A 290 2.74 -8.38 22.26
C TYR A 290 1.98 -9.39 21.42
N GLN A 291 0.79 -9.03 20.93
CA GLN A 291 0.01 -9.88 20.04
C GLN A 291 0.78 -10.20 18.75
N GLU A 292 1.48 -9.22 18.17
CA GLU A 292 2.31 -9.45 16.99
C GLU A 292 3.50 -10.39 17.25
N VAL A 293 4.14 -10.31 18.44
CA VAL A 293 5.18 -11.27 18.84
C VAL A 293 4.61 -12.68 19.01
N VAL A 294 3.43 -12.82 19.62
CA VAL A 294 2.75 -14.11 19.77
C VAL A 294 2.37 -14.68 18.40
N ALA A 295 1.70 -13.90 17.55
CA ALA A 295 1.29 -14.31 16.21
C ALA A 295 2.48 -14.70 15.32
N MET A 296 3.59 -13.96 15.41
CA MET A 296 4.84 -14.32 14.74
C MET A 296 5.36 -15.69 15.17
N LEU A 297 5.44 -15.95 16.48
CA LEU A 297 5.89 -17.24 16.98
C LEU A 297 4.93 -18.37 16.65
N GLU A 298 3.62 -18.11 16.67
CA GLU A 298 2.60 -19.05 16.21
C GLU A 298 2.77 -19.43 14.74
N ARG A 299 3.06 -18.48 13.86
CA ARG A 299 3.37 -18.77 12.45
C ARG A 299 4.62 -19.64 12.33
N LYS A 300 5.69 -19.29 13.04
CA LYS A 300 6.96 -20.05 13.03
C LYS A 300 6.85 -21.45 13.62
N ARG A 301 5.98 -21.64 14.62
CA ARG A 301 5.82 -22.94 15.31
C ARG A 301 5.52 -24.06 14.32
N THR A 302 4.79 -23.77 13.24
CA THR A 302 4.36 -24.74 12.21
C THR A 302 5.53 -25.58 11.70
N PHE A 303 6.69 -24.95 11.53
CA PHE A 303 7.93 -25.61 11.13
C PHE A 303 8.89 -25.83 12.30
N GLY A 304 8.94 -24.90 13.26
CA GLY A 304 9.87 -24.94 14.40
C GLY A 304 9.65 -26.09 15.39
N GLN A 305 8.41 -26.59 15.53
CA GLN A 305 8.03 -27.63 16.49
C GLN A 305 8.72 -28.99 16.33
N HIS A 306 9.55 -29.16 15.30
CA HIS A 306 10.28 -30.41 15.02
C HIS A 306 11.79 -30.23 14.88
N MET A 307 12.32 -29.04 15.17
CA MET A 307 13.70 -28.66 14.82
C MET A 307 14.66 -28.61 16.01
N HIS A 308 14.17 -28.77 17.24
CA HIS A 308 15.01 -28.67 18.43
C HIS A 308 15.29 -30.03 19.07
N SER A 309 16.47 -30.17 19.69
CA SER A 309 16.80 -31.35 20.49
C SER A 309 16.13 -31.31 21.87
N ASP A 310 15.84 -32.48 22.44
CA ASP A 310 15.17 -32.61 23.75
C ASP A 310 16.06 -32.22 24.95
N TYR A 311 17.33 -31.89 24.73
CA TYR A 311 18.26 -31.49 25.78
C TYR A 311 17.90 -30.15 26.42
N CYS A 312 17.29 -29.23 25.66
CA CYS A 312 16.88 -27.94 26.19
C CYS A 312 15.44 -28.02 26.72
N ARG A 313 15.28 -27.89 28.04
CA ARG A 313 13.98 -27.83 28.71
C ARG A 313 13.80 -26.51 29.46
N LEU A 314 12.63 -25.91 29.28
CA LEU A 314 12.18 -24.72 30.00
C LEU A 314 10.90 -25.11 30.75
N GLU A 315 10.92 -24.93 32.07
CA GLU A 315 9.81 -25.30 32.97
C GLU A 315 9.30 -26.75 32.80
N GLY A 316 10.21 -27.67 32.48
CA GLY A 316 9.92 -29.09 32.34
C GLY A 316 9.57 -29.53 30.92
N LEU A 317 9.21 -28.61 30.03
CA LEU A 317 8.90 -28.90 28.62
C LEU A 317 10.10 -28.65 27.71
N THR A 318 10.26 -29.44 26.64
CA THR A 318 11.20 -29.17 25.55
C THR A 318 10.71 -28.00 24.68
N ILE A 319 11.59 -27.43 23.86
CA ILE A 319 11.19 -26.37 22.92
C ILE A 319 10.15 -26.89 21.92
N ASN A 320 10.29 -28.13 21.43
CA ASN A 320 9.29 -28.74 20.55
C ASN A 320 7.92 -28.91 21.25
N GLU A 321 7.91 -29.28 22.53
CA GLU A 321 6.69 -29.39 23.33
C GLU A 321 6.02 -28.02 23.56
N TRP A 322 6.80 -26.94 23.67
CA TRP A 322 6.27 -25.56 23.74
C TRP A 322 5.68 -25.09 22.41
N LEU A 323 6.29 -25.46 21.28
CA LEU A 323 5.86 -25.04 19.93
C LEU A 323 4.74 -25.93 19.35
N ALA A 324 4.40 -27.03 20.02
CA ALA A 324 3.44 -28.02 19.53
C ALA A 324 2.03 -27.45 19.36
N LYS A 325 1.62 -26.51 20.22
CA LYS A 325 0.29 -25.93 20.19
C LYS A 325 0.31 -24.39 20.28
N PRO A 326 -0.52 -23.67 19.51
CA PRO A 326 -0.52 -22.21 19.50
C PRO A 326 -0.81 -21.61 20.89
N GLU A 327 -1.74 -22.19 21.66
CA GLU A 327 -2.10 -21.71 22.99
C GLU A 327 -0.96 -21.75 24.02
N GLN A 328 0.15 -22.43 23.71
CA GLN A 328 1.32 -22.53 24.58
C GLN A 328 2.32 -21.39 24.36
N ILE A 329 2.22 -20.61 23.27
CA ILE A 329 3.18 -19.55 22.94
C ILE A 329 3.28 -18.46 24.02
N PRO A 330 2.16 -17.94 24.60
CA PRO A 330 2.26 -17.01 25.72
C PRO A 330 3.03 -17.60 26.91
N GLY A 331 2.73 -18.85 27.29
CA GLY A 331 3.44 -19.54 28.38
C GLY A 331 4.91 -19.82 28.06
N PHE A 332 5.25 -20.05 26.80
CA PHE A 332 6.64 -20.20 26.36
C PHE A 332 7.44 -18.90 26.53
N LEU A 333 6.83 -17.75 26.21
CA LEU A 333 7.42 -16.43 26.44
C LEU A 333 7.64 -16.18 27.93
N ASP A 334 6.66 -16.53 28.77
CA ASP A 334 6.79 -16.43 30.23
C ASP A 334 7.94 -17.31 30.76
N ALA A 335 8.08 -18.54 30.25
CA ALA A 335 9.19 -19.42 30.61
C ALA A 335 10.56 -18.86 30.21
N LEU A 336 10.65 -18.18 29.06
CA LEU A 336 11.88 -17.49 28.62
C LEU A 336 12.21 -16.29 29.49
N LEU A 337 11.21 -15.55 29.96
CA LEU A 337 11.36 -14.45 30.92
C LEU A 337 11.82 -14.97 32.29
N ASN A 338 11.14 -15.97 32.84
CA ASN A 338 11.45 -16.57 34.14
C ASN A 338 12.87 -17.15 34.20
N LYS A 339 13.36 -17.68 33.07
CA LYS A 339 14.74 -18.17 32.94
C LYS A 339 15.77 -17.09 32.62
N GLY A 340 15.35 -15.84 32.45
CA GLY A 340 16.22 -14.72 32.09
C GLY A 340 16.85 -14.84 30.69
N TRP A 341 16.25 -15.67 29.81
CA TRP A 341 16.67 -15.75 28.41
C TRP A 341 16.26 -14.50 27.64
N ILE A 342 15.10 -13.96 27.98
CA ILE A 342 14.65 -12.63 27.59
C ILE A 342 14.71 -11.73 28.82
N ARG A 343 15.28 -10.54 28.65
CA ARG A 343 15.37 -9.49 29.66
C ARG A 343 14.67 -8.25 29.14
N ARG A 344 13.45 -8.05 29.61
CA ARG A 344 12.58 -6.95 29.22
C ARG A 344 13.10 -5.61 29.77
N HIS A 345 12.81 -4.53 29.05
CA HIS A 345 13.17 -3.15 29.43
C HIS A 345 14.69 -2.92 29.49
N GLU A 346 15.47 -3.75 28.78
CA GLU A 346 16.93 -3.68 28.70
C GLU A 346 17.40 -3.60 27.24
N ASP A 347 18.70 -3.42 27.04
CA ASP A 347 19.30 -3.64 25.72
C ASP A 347 18.99 -5.06 25.22
N PRO A 348 18.37 -5.25 24.03
CA PRO A 348 18.10 -6.58 23.53
C PRO A 348 19.35 -7.45 23.39
N ALA A 349 20.52 -6.84 23.17
CA ALA A 349 21.80 -7.55 23.15
C ALA A 349 22.18 -8.19 24.51
N ASN A 350 21.52 -7.82 25.61
CA ASN A 350 21.69 -8.48 26.91
C ASN A 350 20.87 -9.77 27.05
N SER A 351 19.85 -9.96 26.20
CA SER A 351 19.03 -11.17 26.19
C SER A 351 19.79 -12.33 25.54
N ARG A 352 19.78 -13.49 26.20
CA ARG A 352 20.34 -14.73 25.62
C ARG A 352 19.59 -15.11 24.34
N PHE A 353 18.26 -14.96 24.34
CA PHE A 353 17.43 -15.31 23.18
C PHE A 353 17.82 -14.50 21.94
N TRP A 354 18.09 -13.19 22.10
CA TRP A 354 18.55 -12.33 21.01
C TRP A 354 19.82 -12.87 20.35
N LYS A 355 20.81 -13.27 21.14
CA LYS A 355 22.07 -13.86 20.65
C LYS A 355 21.90 -15.21 19.92
N LEU A 356 20.73 -15.86 20.07
CA LEU A 356 20.44 -17.09 19.34
C LEU A 356 19.92 -16.83 17.92
N ILE A 357 19.29 -15.67 17.69
CA ILE A 357 18.65 -15.30 16.43
C ILE A 357 19.46 -14.31 15.60
N ASP A 358 20.27 -13.47 16.25
CA ASP A 358 21.02 -12.39 15.62
C ASP A 358 22.51 -12.40 16.04
N GLY A 359 23.38 -12.12 15.07
CA GLY A 359 24.83 -12.11 15.24
C GLY A 359 25.59 -13.20 14.48
N ALA A 360 26.91 -13.01 14.35
CA ALA A 360 27.79 -13.95 13.66
C ALA A 360 27.82 -15.31 14.38
N GLY A 361 27.37 -16.37 13.71
CA GLY A 361 27.30 -17.72 14.28
C GLY A 361 26.06 -17.99 15.13
N ALA A 362 25.04 -17.14 15.08
CA ALA A 362 23.75 -17.37 15.73
C ALA A 362 23.14 -18.71 15.27
N PRO A 363 22.79 -19.65 16.17
CA PRO A 363 22.24 -20.95 15.79
C PRO A 363 20.94 -20.90 14.98
N MET A 364 20.16 -19.82 15.11
CA MET A 364 18.92 -19.59 14.37
C MET A 364 19.09 -18.47 13.32
N PHE A 365 20.30 -18.24 12.82
CA PHE A 365 20.55 -17.29 11.73
C PHE A 365 19.67 -17.59 10.52
N GLY A 366 18.99 -16.57 10.00
CA GLY A 366 18.09 -16.68 8.84
C GLY A 366 16.72 -17.30 9.12
N VAL A 367 16.43 -17.67 10.38
CA VAL A 367 15.10 -18.20 10.75
C VAL A 367 14.06 -17.10 10.87
N PHE A 368 14.46 -15.90 11.33
CA PHE A 368 13.61 -14.73 11.52
C PHE A 368 13.91 -13.68 10.43
N SER A 369 12.87 -13.11 9.81
CA SER A 369 13.00 -11.96 8.91
C SER A 369 13.37 -10.71 9.70
N GLU A 370 13.77 -9.63 9.01
CA GLU A 370 14.07 -8.37 9.70
C GLU A 370 12.87 -7.82 10.47
N TYR A 371 11.64 -7.94 9.96
CA TYR A 371 10.44 -7.55 10.71
C TYR A 371 10.29 -8.32 12.02
N GLU A 372 10.44 -9.65 11.98
CA GLU A 372 10.25 -10.48 13.17
C GLU A 372 11.36 -10.26 14.20
N LYS A 373 12.59 -10.00 13.73
CA LYS A 373 13.68 -9.54 14.59
C LYS A 373 13.36 -8.17 15.20
N GLN A 374 12.80 -7.23 14.43
CA GLN A 374 12.42 -5.92 14.95
C GLN A 374 11.28 -6.00 15.99
N LEU A 375 10.28 -6.89 15.80
CA LEU A 375 9.25 -7.16 16.80
C LEU A 375 9.87 -7.63 18.12
N LEU A 376 10.77 -8.60 18.06
CA LEU A 376 11.47 -9.10 19.24
C LEU A 376 12.37 -8.03 19.85
N TRP A 377 13.07 -7.25 19.03
CA TRP A 377 13.90 -6.13 19.50
C TRP A 377 13.07 -5.13 20.29
N ASP A 378 11.96 -4.65 19.71
CA ASP A 378 11.11 -3.65 20.33
C ASP A 378 10.42 -4.20 21.58
N TRP A 379 9.99 -5.46 21.54
CA TRP A 379 9.37 -6.12 22.67
C TRP A 379 10.35 -6.35 23.82
N ILE A 380 11.60 -6.71 23.54
CA ILE A 380 12.63 -6.86 24.57
C ILE A 380 13.02 -5.48 25.14
N ALA A 381 13.22 -4.49 24.28
CA ALA A 381 13.61 -3.13 24.67
C ALA A 381 12.54 -2.43 25.54
N GLY A 382 11.24 -2.66 25.27
CA GLY A 382 10.13 -2.14 26.08
C GLY A 382 10.23 -0.63 26.30
N ASP A 383 10.07 -0.19 27.54
CA ASP A 383 10.06 1.23 27.95
C ASP A 383 11.33 2.00 27.54
N ARG A 384 12.46 1.31 27.35
CA ARG A 384 13.70 1.93 26.87
C ARG A 384 13.51 2.62 25.51
N LEU A 385 12.65 2.07 24.63
CA LEU A 385 12.33 2.71 23.35
C LEU A 385 11.67 4.07 23.54
N VAL A 386 10.85 4.22 24.58
CA VAL A 386 10.13 5.46 24.89
C VAL A 386 11.11 6.51 25.41
N GLU A 387 12.03 6.12 26.29
CA GLU A 387 13.08 6.98 26.82
C GLU A 387 14.06 7.45 25.73
N GLU A 388 14.49 6.53 24.86
CA GLU A 388 15.35 6.86 23.71
C GLU A 388 14.63 7.78 22.72
N SER A 389 13.34 7.56 22.46
CA SER A 389 12.54 8.43 21.58
C SER A 389 12.35 9.84 22.16
N ALA A 390 12.27 9.99 23.49
CA ALA A 390 12.18 11.29 24.15
C ALA A 390 13.51 12.07 24.12
N GLY A 391 14.66 11.38 24.01
CA GLY A 391 15.99 11.99 23.94
C GLY A 391 16.43 12.44 22.54
N VAL A 392 15.83 11.91 21.47
CA VAL A 392 16.21 12.18 20.07
C VAL A 392 15.45 13.40 19.52
N THR A 393 15.58 14.56 20.16
CA THR A 393 14.90 15.80 19.69
C THR A 393 15.64 16.51 18.55
N SER A 394 16.95 16.28 18.37
CA SER A 394 17.78 17.02 17.41
C SER A 394 17.94 16.37 16.04
N ASN A 395 17.74 15.05 15.92
CA ASN A 395 17.87 14.31 14.65
C ASN A 395 16.52 14.04 13.95
N ALA A 396 15.38 14.12 14.64
CA ALA A 396 14.05 13.89 14.04
C ALA A 396 13.73 14.88 12.89
N PHE A 397 14.21 16.12 13.00
CA PHE A 397 14.02 17.18 12.00
C PHE A 397 15.12 17.23 10.92
N ARG A 398 16.10 16.33 10.97
CA ARG A 398 17.06 16.18 9.89
C ARG A 398 16.54 15.12 8.94
N PHE A 399 16.33 15.52 7.69
CA PHE A 399 16.06 14.56 6.62
C PHE A 399 17.30 13.68 6.42
N GLN A 400 17.17 12.41 6.78
CA GLN A 400 18.26 11.43 6.68
C GLN A 400 18.41 10.94 5.23
N PHE A 401 17.29 10.94 4.50
CA PHE A 401 17.19 10.51 3.12
C PHE A 401 17.26 11.73 2.20
N ARG A 402 18.44 11.98 1.61
CA ARG A 402 18.52 12.91 0.48
C ARG A 402 18.10 12.15 -0.76
N SER A 403 17.07 12.65 -1.45
CA SER A 403 16.80 12.30 -2.85
C SER A 403 18.13 12.36 -3.59
N LYS A 404 18.63 11.20 -4.05
CA LYS A 404 19.59 11.22 -5.14
C LYS A 404 18.81 11.82 -6.30
N SER A 405 19.19 13.00 -6.74
CA SER A 405 18.66 13.61 -7.96
C SER A 405 18.58 12.51 -9.01
N ALA A 406 17.42 12.37 -9.66
CA ALA A 406 17.21 11.51 -10.80
C ALA A 406 18.24 11.89 -11.89
N ALA A 407 19.45 11.35 -11.79
CA ALA A 407 20.25 11.13 -12.96
C ALA A 407 19.40 10.18 -13.77
N GLN A 408 18.97 10.61 -14.95
CA GLN A 408 18.31 9.77 -15.94
C GLN A 408 19.11 8.48 -16.05
N GLN A 409 18.72 7.47 -15.28
CA GLN A 409 19.26 6.14 -15.45
C GLN A 409 18.52 5.65 -16.67
N GLU A 410 19.12 5.93 -17.84
CA GLU A 410 18.86 5.13 -19.02
C GLU A 410 18.86 3.68 -18.54
N LEU A 411 17.79 2.94 -18.86
CA LEU A 411 17.75 1.51 -18.58
C LEU A 411 19.08 0.94 -19.05
N PRO A 412 19.87 0.32 -18.16
CA PRO A 412 21.14 -0.22 -18.57
C PRO A 412 20.86 -1.11 -19.78
N SER A 413 21.62 -0.97 -20.86
CA SER A 413 21.42 -1.70 -22.12
C SER A 413 21.35 -3.23 -21.93
N SER A 414 21.79 -3.74 -20.78
CA SER A 414 21.61 -5.11 -20.32
C SER A 414 20.15 -5.50 -19.99
N VAL A 415 19.30 -4.59 -19.51
CA VAL A 415 17.89 -4.91 -19.15
C VAL A 415 17.05 -5.14 -20.41
N GLU A 416 17.25 -4.34 -21.46
CA GLU A 416 16.62 -4.55 -22.77
C GLU A 416 16.97 -5.92 -23.38
N GLN A 417 18.14 -6.46 -23.05
CA GLN A 417 18.61 -7.76 -23.57
C GLN A 417 18.09 -8.95 -22.76
N ILE A 418 17.58 -8.75 -21.53
CA ILE A 418 17.22 -9.83 -20.61
C ILE A 418 15.70 -9.97 -20.44
N ASP A 419 14.92 -8.90 -20.60
CA ASP A 419 13.47 -8.92 -20.37
C ASP A 419 12.68 -9.31 -21.65
N PRO A 420 12.01 -10.48 -21.68
CA PRO A 420 11.32 -10.98 -22.86
C PRO A 420 10.05 -10.16 -23.19
N ASP A 421 9.38 -9.60 -22.19
CA ASP A 421 8.16 -8.81 -22.37
C ASP A 421 8.49 -7.47 -23.03
N LEU A 422 9.58 -6.82 -22.60
CA LEU A 422 10.11 -5.60 -23.20
C LEU A 422 10.55 -5.82 -24.64
N GLN A 423 11.25 -6.93 -24.93
CA GLN A 423 11.64 -7.29 -26.29
C GLN A 423 10.43 -7.55 -27.18
N GLY A 424 9.43 -8.25 -26.64
CA GLY A 424 8.14 -8.49 -27.29
C GLY A 424 7.43 -7.18 -27.64
N LEU A 425 7.32 -6.26 -26.67
CA LEU A 425 6.72 -4.95 -26.84
C LEU A 425 7.44 -4.12 -27.90
N ILE A 426 8.77 -3.99 -27.83
CA ILE A 426 9.55 -3.22 -28.81
C ILE A 426 9.37 -3.81 -30.22
N SER A 427 9.36 -5.14 -30.34
CA SER A 427 9.16 -5.83 -31.63
C SER A 427 7.74 -5.67 -32.17
N ALA A 428 6.74 -5.62 -31.29
CA ALA A 428 5.35 -5.34 -31.66
C ALA A 428 5.17 -3.88 -32.10
N LEU A 429 5.75 -2.92 -31.37
CA LEU A 429 5.69 -1.49 -31.71
C LEU A 429 6.34 -1.15 -33.04
N LYS A 430 7.42 -1.84 -33.42
CA LYS A 430 8.05 -1.70 -34.74
C LYS A 430 7.18 -2.19 -35.90
N ARG A 431 6.22 -3.07 -35.63
CA ARG A 431 5.36 -3.72 -36.63
C ARG A 431 3.94 -3.18 -36.64
N CYS A 432 3.48 -2.53 -35.56
CA CYS A 432 2.11 -2.03 -35.45
C CYS A 432 1.90 -0.79 -36.32
N ALA A 433 0.66 -0.60 -36.80
CA ALA A 433 0.29 0.65 -37.46
C ALA A 433 0.26 1.82 -36.44
N ALA A 434 0.41 3.06 -36.92
CA ALA A 434 0.40 4.24 -36.04
C ALA A 434 -0.88 4.34 -35.18
N GLY A 435 -2.04 3.97 -35.73
CA GLY A 435 -3.32 3.98 -35.01
C GLY A 435 -3.47 2.87 -33.95
N GLU A 436 -2.63 1.85 -33.96
CA GLU A 436 -2.68 0.73 -33.01
C GLU A 436 -1.71 0.92 -31.84
N LYS A 437 -0.75 1.86 -31.96
CA LYS A 437 0.33 2.08 -30.99
C LYS A 437 -0.21 2.30 -29.57
N MET A 438 -1.20 3.18 -29.40
CA MET A 438 -1.76 3.50 -28.07
C MET A 438 -2.47 2.30 -27.43
N SER A 439 -3.17 1.48 -28.22
CA SER A 439 -3.82 0.28 -27.71
C SER A 439 -2.80 -0.75 -27.23
N LEU A 440 -1.72 -0.95 -28.00
CA LEU A 440 -0.65 -1.88 -27.63
C LEU A 440 0.08 -1.42 -26.36
N LEU A 441 0.37 -0.12 -26.21
CA LEU A 441 1.03 0.43 -25.02
C LEU A 441 0.18 0.24 -23.77
N LYS A 442 -1.12 0.50 -23.87
CA LYS A 442 -2.08 0.36 -22.76
C LYS A 442 -2.00 -1.01 -22.09
N ASP A 443 -1.88 -2.09 -22.86
CA ASP A 443 -1.88 -3.46 -22.32
C ASP A 443 -0.70 -3.73 -21.36
N PHE A 444 0.40 -2.97 -21.49
CA PHE A 444 1.57 -3.03 -20.60
C PHE A 444 1.53 -1.99 -19.48
N MET A 445 0.59 -1.04 -19.54
CA MET A 445 0.39 -0.02 -18.52
C MET A 445 -0.62 -0.45 -17.47
N CYS A 446 -1.16 -1.67 -17.51
CA CYS A 446 -2.11 -2.14 -16.50
C CYS A 446 -1.46 -2.29 -15.10
N PRO A 447 -2.26 -2.35 -14.02
CA PRO A 447 -1.76 -2.46 -12.63
C PRO A 447 -0.78 -3.63 -12.40
N ALA A 448 -0.94 -4.74 -13.14
CA ALA A 448 -0.02 -5.88 -13.03
C ALA A 448 1.35 -5.63 -13.68
N MET A 449 1.44 -4.72 -14.67
CA MET A 449 2.59 -4.60 -15.56
C MET A 449 3.32 -3.26 -15.50
N HIS A 450 2.67 -2.17 -15.09
CA HIS A 450 3.20 -0.81 -15.25
C HIS A 450 4.56 -0.58 -14.55
N ALA A 451 4.82 -1.28 -13.44
CA ALA A 451 6.08 -1.20 -12.70
C ALA A 451 7.20 -2.14 -13.23
N THR A 452 6.94 -2.92 -14.28
CA THR A 452 7.93 -3.80 -14.96
C THR A 452 8.76 -3.01 -15.99
N PRO A 453 9.91 -3.52 -16.46
CA PRO A 453 10.66 -2.87 -17.54
C PRO A 453 9.82 -2.58 -18.79
N ALA A 454 8.94 -3.51 -19.19
CA ALA A 454 8.02 -3.34 -20.30
C ALA A 454 6.98 -2.24 -20.02
N GLY A 455 6.39 -2.20 -18.82
CA GLY A 455 5.40 -1.19 -18.43
C GLY A 455 5.98 0.22 -18.30
N LEU A 456 7.18 0.36 -17.74
CA LEU A 456 7.90 1.63 -17.68
C LEU A 456 8.23 2.14 -19.09
N TYR A 457 8.63 1.25 -20.00
CA TYR A 457 8.84 1.60 -21.40
C TYR A 457 7.54 2.02 -22.09
N ALA A 458 6.46 1.26 -21.89
CA ALA A 458 5.15 1.56 -22.45
C ALA A 458 4.65 2.93 -22.02
N THR A 459 4.81 3.26 -20.73
CA THR A 459 4.43 4.56 -20.16
C THR A 459 5.21 5.70 -20.83
N ARG A 460 6.54 5.59 -20.95
CA ARG A 460 7.36 6.61 -21.63
C ARG A 460 6.93 6.84 -23.08
N GLU A 461 6.64 5.76 -23.81
CA GLU A 461 6.18 5.86 -25.20
C GLU A 461 4.77 6.47 -25.28
N PHE A 462 3.88 6.16 -24.34
CA PHE A 462 2.53 6.74 -24.28
C PHE A 462 2.59 8.25 -24.05
N VAL A 463 3.43 8.70 -23.10
CA VAL A 463 3.67 10.12 -22.80
C VAL A 463 4.19 10.87 -24.02
N LYS A 464 5.13 10.28 -24.77
CA LYS A 464 5.65 10.88 -26.02
C LYS A 464 4.55 11.07 -27.06
N VAL A 465 3.78 10.02 -27.33
CA VAL A 465 2.70 10.05 -28.35
C VAL A 465 1.61 11.06 -27.96
N MET A 466 1.21 11.11 -26.69
CA MET A 466 0.27 12.12 -26.18
C MET A 466 0.80 13.55 -26.39
N SER A 467 2.08 13.78 -26.10
CA SER A 467 2.70 15.10 -26.23
C SER A 467 2.84 15.56 -27.69
N GLU A 468 3.11 14.64 -28.61
CA GLU A 468 3.18 14.91 -30.05
C GLU A 468 1.81 15.28 -30.64
N ASN A 469 0.74 14.58 -30.23
CA ASN A 469 -0.62 14.87 -30.67
C ASN A 469 -1.14 16.23 -30.18
N ILE A 470 -0.80 16.63 -28.95
CA ILE A 470 -1.18 17.97 -28.44
C ILE A 470 -0.50 19.08 -29.26
N LYS A 471 0.77 18.89 -29.64
CA LYS A 471 1.49 19.87 -30.47
C LYS A 471 0.94 19.96 -31.89
N GLY A 472 0.55 18.84 -32.49
CA GLY A 472 -0.04 18.81 -33.83
C GLY A 472 -1.46 19.38 -33.94
N LEU A 473 -2.15 19.65 -32.81
CA LEU A 473 -3.44 20.35 -32.77
C LEU A 473 -3.28 21.89 -32.72
N HIS A 474 -2.08 22.38 -32.46
CA HIS A 474 -1.76 23.81 -32.36
C HIS A 474 -1.01 24.37 -33.59
N GLU A 475 -0.68 23.51 -34.55
CA GLU A 475 -0.24 23.86 -35.91
C GLU A 475 -1.41 23.74 -36.89
#